data_AF-A0A7X7V5P4-F1
#
_entry.id   AF-A0A7X7V5P4-F1
#
_cell.length_a   1.000
_cell.length_b   1.000
_cell.length_c   1.000
_cell.angle_alpha   90.00
_cell.angle_beta   90.00
_cell.angle_gamma   90.00
#
_symmetry.space_group_name_H-M   'P 1'
#
loop_
_entity.id
_entity.type
_entity.pdbx_description
1 polymer ?
#
loop_
_entity_poly.entity_id
_entity_poly.type
_entity_poly.pdbx_seq_one_letter_code
_entity_poly.pdbx_strand_id
1 'polypeptide(L)'
;IPALDERVNALEFFVHHEDLRRGGSFDVRPRVLDAETDNLLWDAAVRLATRRLRGLRVGVLLQRVRDGLATDELAVVTTGRAPVTACGEPGELVLWLFGRERAAEVRFSGPLPGLAKLRSRSLTV
;
A
#
# COMPACT_ATOMS: atom_id res chain seq x y z
N ILE A 1 -13.23 -17.73 -11.72
CA ILE A 1 -13.73 -16.46 -11.13
C ILE A 1 -13.12 -15.32 -11.94
N PRO A 2 -13.76 -14.87 -13.04
CA PRO A 2 -13.17 -13.95 -14.00
C PRO A 2 -12.87 -12.54 -13.43
N ALA A 3 -13.74 -12.03 -12.56
CA ALA A 3 -13.59 -10.70 -11.98
C ALA A 3 -12.42 -10.53 -11.00
N LEU A 4 -11.88 -11.63 -10.44
CA LEU A 4 -10.65 -11.57 -9.65
C LEU A 4 -9.43 -11.41 -10.55
N ASP A 5 -9.48 -12.00 -11.75
CA ASP A 5 -8.41 -12.01 -12.74
C ASP A 5 -8.19 -10.60 -13.30
N GLU A 6 -9.25 -9.94 -13.76
CA GLU A 6 -9.17 -8.58 -14.34
C GLU A 6 -8.62 -7.52 -13.37
N ARG A 7 -9.01 -7.59 -12.09
CA ARG A 7 -8.53 -6.64 -11.06
C ARG A 7 -7.09 -6.91 -10.65
N VAL A 8 -6.70 -8.18 -10.59
CA VAL A 8 -5.29 -8.55 -10.35
C VAL A 8 -4.45 -8.08 -11.53
N ASN A 9 -4.91 -8.30 -12.77
CA ASN A 9 -4.26 -7.81 -13.98
C ASN A 9 -4.11 -6.28 -13.95
N ALA A 10 -5.16 -5.53 -13.60
CA ALA A 10 -5.07 -4.08 -13.50
C ALA A 10 -4.03 -3.59 -12.47
N LEU A 11 -3.90 -4.28 -11.32
CA LEU A 11 -2.88 -3.96 -10.32
C LEU A 11 -1.48 -4.32 -10.81
N GLU A 12 -1.32 -5.47 -11.45
CA GLU A 12 -0.05 -5.86 -12.06
C GLU A 12 0.35 -4.84 -13.13
N PHE A 13 -0.54 -4.48 -14.05
CA PHE A 13 -0.28 -3.43 -15.04
C PHE A 13 0.10 -2.11 -14.39
N PHE A 14 -0.59 -1.70 -13.31
CA PHE A 14 -0.24 -0.50 -12.56
C PHE A 14 1.20 -0.58 -12.01
N VAL A 15 1.55 -1.67 -11.33
CA VAL A 15 2.88 -1.86 -10.73
C VAL A 15 3.97 -1.92 -11.80
N HIS A 16 3.74 -2.66 -12.90
CA HIS A 16 4.71 -2.77 -13.99
C HIS A 16 4.92 -1.42 -14.68
N HIS A 17 3.85 -0.63 -14.84
CA HIS A 17 3.94 0.72 -15.39
C HIS A 17 4.74 1.65 -14.46
N GLU A 18 4.49 1.60 -13.15
CA GLU A 18 5.26 2.38 -12.18
C GLU A 18 6.74 1.92 -12.10
N ASP A 19 7.02 0.62 -12.19
CA ASP A 19 8.39 0.10 -12.27
C ASP A 19 9.12 0.64 -13.52
N LEU A 20 8.45 0.71 -14.68
CA LEU A 20 9.01 1.31 -15.89
C LEU A 20 9.26 2.82 -15.74
N ARG A 21 8.32 3.55 -15.12
CA ARG A 21 8.49 5.00 -14.87
C ARG A 21 9.63 5.28 -13.90
N ARG A 22 9.75 4.48 -12.84
CA ARG A 22 10.70 4.66 -11.73
C ARG A 22 12.05 3.97 -11.93
N GLY A 23 12.19 3.13 -12.96
CA GLY A 23 13.44 2.42 -13.27
C GLY A 23 14.56 3.31 -13.82
N GLY A 24 14.30 4.58 -14.13
CA GLY A 24 15.29 5.56 -14.55
C GLY A 24 16.08 6.18 -13.38
N SER A 25 17.06 7.03 -13.69
CA SER A 25 17.89 7.73 -12.68
C SER A 25 17.23 8.97 -12.06
N PHE A 26 15.98 9.25 -12.39
CA PHE A 26 15.26 10.45 -11.94
C PHE A 26 14.39 10.13 -10.71
N ASP A 27 14.28 11.09 -9.79
CA ASP A 27 13.29 11.02 -8.71
C ASP A 27 11.89 11.21 -9.30
N VAL A 28 11.05 10.17 -9.20
CA VAL A 28 9.71 10.16 -9.79
C VAL A 28 8.68 10.21 -8.66
N ARG A 29 8.01 11.34 -8.56
CA ARG A 29 6.91 11.57 -7.60
C ARG A 29 5.70 10.69 -7.88
N PRO A 30 4.86 10.44 -6.86
CA PRO A 30 3.53 9.85 -7.02
C PRO A 30 2.73 10.59 -8.10
N ARG A 31 1.93 9.83 -8.85
CA ARG A 31 1.09 10.36 -9.92
C ARG A 31 -0.22 10.89 -9.34
N VAL A 32 -0.67 12.04 -9.84
CA VAL A 32 -2.06 12.46 -9.68
C VAL A 32 -2.94 11.54 -10.51
N LEU A 33 -3.76 10.74 -9.84
CA LEU A 33 -4.72 9.82 -10.45
C LEU A 33 -6.09 10.48 -10.53
N ASP A 34 -6.90 10.07 -11.51
CA ASP A 34 -8.33 10.38 -11.48
C ASP A 34 -9.00 9.66 -10.29
N ALA A 35 -10.13 10.18 -9.84
CA ALA A 35 -10.81 9.68 -8.65
C ALA A 35 -11.27 8.22 -8.76
N GLU A 36 -11.59 7.73 -9.97
CA GLU A 36 -12.03 6.36 -10.18
C GLU A 36 -10.86 5.38 -9.98
N THR A 37 -9.73 5.66 -10.63
CA THR A 37 -8.50 4.88 -10.47
C THR A 37 -8.00 4.92 -9.01
N ASP A 38 -8.01 6.10 -8.38
CA ASP A 38 -7.60 6.26 -6.98
C ASP A 38 -8.46 5.40 -6.04
N ASN A 39 -9.79 5.40 -6.23
CA ASN A 39 -10.72 4.57 -5.46
C ASN A 39 -10.49 3.07 -5.71
N LEU A 40 -10.27 2.66 -6.95
CA LEU A 40 -9.97 1.28 -7.30
C LEU A 40 -8.72 0.78 -6.59
N LEU A 41 -7.66 1.59 -6.58
CA LEU A 41 -6.39 1.25 -5.92
C LEU A 41 -6.53 1.24 -4.39
N TRP A 42 -7.32 2.12 -3.81
CA TRP A 42 -7.54 2.15 -2.35
C TRP A 42 -8.18 0.84 -1.88
N ASP A 43 -9.29 0.48 -2.54
CA ASP A 43 -10.00 -0.77 -2.35
C ASP A 43 -9.08 -1.99 -2.50
N ALA A 44 -8.21 -1.95 -3.51
CA ALA A 44 -7.24 -3.00 -3.77
C ALA A 44 -6.19 -3.08 -2.66
N ALA A 45 -5.62 -1.96 -2.24
CA ALA A 45 -4.64 -1.90 -1.16
C ALA A 45 -5.21 -2.50 0.14
N VAL A 46 -6.44 -2.14 0.52
CA VAL A 46 -7.11 -2.69 1.71
C VAL A 46 -7.23 -4.22 1.62
N ARG A 47 -7.71 -4.74 0.49
CA ARG A 47 -7.83 -6.20 0.27
C ARG A 47 -6.48 -6.91 0.24
N LEU A 48 -5.48 -6.32 -0.41
CA LEU A 48 -4.14 -6.90 -0.53
C LEU A 48 -3.44 -6.92 0.82
N ALA A 49 -3.53 -5.83 1.60
CA ALA A 49 -2.99 -5.73 2.95
C ALA A 49 -3.62 -6.76 3.90
N THR A 50 -4.94 -6.92 3.86
CA THR A 50 -5.66 -7.92 4.67
C THR A 50 -5.16 -9.35 4.40
N ARG A 51 -4.74 -9.64 3.16
CA ARG A 51 -4.19 -10.94 2.77
C ARG A 51 -2.71 -11.07 3.14
N ARG A 52 -1.88 -10.10 2.73
CA ARG A 52 -0.41 -10.12 2.87
C ARG A 52 0.05 -10.01 4.33
N LEU A 53 -0.66 -9.22 5.12
CA LEU A 53 -0.34 -8.97 6.53
C LEU A 53 -1.07 -9.92 7.48
N ARG A 54 -1.86 -10.86 6.96
CA ARG A 54 -2.55 -11.86 7.77
C ARG A 54 -1.57 -12.61 8.67
N GLY A 55 -1.94 -12.77 9.94
CA GLY A 55 -1.12 -13.46 10.95
C GLY A 55 0.00 -12.60 11.55
N LEU A 56 0.22 -11.39 11.03
CA LEU A 56 1.00 -10.38 11.72
C LEU A 56 0.20 -10.01 12.99
N ARG A 57 0.63 -10.49 14.17
CA ARG A 57 -0.02 -10.25 15.47
C ARG A 57 0.11 -8.79 15.96
N VAL A 58 0.12 -7.86 15.01
CA VAL A 58 0.25 -6.41 15.15
C VAL A 58 -0.99 -5.80 14.52
N GLY A 59 -1.58 -4.79 15.16
CA GLY A 59 -2.67 -4.03 14.53
C GLY A 59 -2.12 -3.20 13.38
N VAL A 60 -2.71 -3.26 12.19
CA VAL A 60 -2.29 -2.44 11.05
C VAL A 60 -3.50 -1.70 10.50
N LEU A 61 -3.34 -0.40 10.33
CA LEU A 61 -4.27 0.48 9.65
C LEU A 61 -3.62 1.01 8.37
N LEU A 62 -4.39 1.11 7.30
CA LEU A 62 -4.05 1.97 6.17
C LEU A 62 -4.72 3.31 6.36
N GLN A 63 -4.01 4.40 6.07
CA GLN A 63 -4.56 5.75 6.00
C GLN A 63 -4.38 6.30 4.59
N ARG A 64 -5.47 6.77 3.99
CA ARG A 64 -5.43 7.30 2.63
C ARG A 64 -4.89 8.72 2.61
N VAL A 65 -3.96 8.98 1.69
CA VAL A 65 -3.55 10.34 1.30
C VAL A 65 -4.23 10.68 -0.02
N ARG A 66 -4.64 11.95 -0.18
CA ARG A 66 -5.10 12.54 -1.45
C ARG A 66 -4.41 13.89 -1.61
N ASP A 67 -3.87 14.16 -2.80
CA ASP A 67 -3.17 15.41 -3.11
C ASP A 67 -2.11 15.80 -2.06
N GLY A 68 -1.34 14.81 -1.59
CA GLY A 68 -0.31 14.98 -0.56
C GLY A 68 -0.82 15.16 0.88
N LEU A 69 -2.14 15.22 1.11
CA LEU A 69 -2.75 15.39 2.43
C LEU A 69 -3.35 14.09 2.96
N ALA A 70 -3.04 13.77 4.22
CA ALA A 70 -3.65 12.64 4.90
C ALA A 70 -5.13 12.94 5.15
N THR A 71 -5.99 11.98 4.83
CA THR A 71 -7.44 12.05 5.05
C THR A 71 -7.83 11.30 6.32
N ASP A 72 -9.08 11.44 6.75
CA ASP A 72 -9.67 10.64 7.84
C ASP A 72 -10.11 9.23 7.38
N GLU A 73 -9.91 8.89 6.10
CA GLU A 73 -10.20 7.54 5.60
C GLU A 73 -9.14 6.54 6.10
N LEU A 74 -9.57 5.74 7.08
CA LEU A 74 -8.79 4.68 7.70
C LEU A 74 -9.40 3.31 7.38
N ALA A 75 -8.55 2.33 7.11
CA ALA A 75 -8.95 0.94 6.96
C ALA A 75 -8.14 0.05 7.91
N VAL A 76 -8.82 -0.62 8.84
CA VAL A 76 -8.20 -1.63 9.71
C VAL A 76 -8.03 -2.91 8.90
N VAL A 77 -6.79 -3.33 8.66
CA VAL A 77 -6.47 -4.51 7.85
C VAL A 77 -6.03 -5.71 8.70
N THR A 78 -5.46 -5.45 9.88
CA THR A 78 -5.19 -6.46 10.90
C THR A 78 -5.42 -5.89 12.30
N THR A 79 -5.77 -6.74 13.25
CA THR A 79 -5.86 -6.38 14.67
C THR A 79 -4.74 -7.04 15.46
N GLY A 80 -4.29 -6.41 16.54
CA GLY A 80 -3.19 -6.91 17.35
C GLY A 80 -2.61 -5.85 18.29
N ARG A 81 -1.52 -6.20 18.97
CA ARG A 81 -0.82 -5.28 19.89
C ARG A 81 0.07 -4.31 19.11
N ALA A 82 0.44 -3.19 19.74
CA ALA A 82 1.34 -2.18 19.17
C ALA A 82 0.92 -1.71 17.76
N PRO A 83 -0.28 -1.12 17.60
CA PRO A 83 -0.84 -0.82 16.29
C PRO A 83 0.01 0.17 15.48
N VAL A 84 0.10 -0.06 14.18
CA VAL A 84 0.85 0.74 13.22
C VAL A 84 -0.10 1.26 12.15
N THR A 85 0.09 2.51 11.74
CA THR A 85 -0.58 3.11 10.59
C THR A 85 0.40 3.23 9.44
N ALA A 86 0.03 2.71 8.27
CA ALA A 86 0.69 2.94 6.99
C ALA A 86 -0.10 3.99 6.21
N CYS A 87 0.49 5.17 6.01
CA CYS A 87 -0.13 6.35 5.42
C CYS A 87 0.51 6.65 4.07
N GLY A 88 -0.29 6.70 3.01
CA GLY A 88 0.21 6.96 1.65
C GLY A 88 -0.93 7.10 0.64
N GLU A 89 -0.58 7.54 -0.57
CA GLU A 89 -1.53 7.52 -1.68
C GLU A 89 -1.85 6.07 -2.05
N PRO A 90 -3.07 5.76 -2.53
CA PRO A 90 -3.47 4.40 -2.87
C PRO A 90 -2.48 3.64 -3.76
N GLY A 91 -1.90 4.30 -4.77
CA GLY A 91 -0.87 3.71 -5.63
C GLY A 91 0.41 3.33 -4.87
N GLU A 92 0.86 4.18 -3.96
CA GLU A 92 2.06 3.94 -3.14
C GLU A 92 1.84 2.81 -2.13
N LEU A 93 0.64 2.74 -1.55
CA LEU A 93 0.25 1.62 -0.69
C LEU A 93 0.24 0.29 -1.46
N VAL A 94 -0.24 0.29 -2.72
CA VAL A 94 -0.17 -0.88 -3.60
C VAL A 94 1.29 -1.26 -3.87
N LEU A 95 2.15 -0.33 -4.30
CA LEU A 95 3.57 -0.60 -4.54
C LEU A 95 4.27 -1.20 -3.32
N TRP A 96 4.03 -0.64 -2.13
CA TRP A 96 4.54 -1.18 -0.87
C TRP A 96 4.08 -2.62 -0.63
N LEU A 97 2.79 -2.92 -0.82
CA LEU A 97 2.23 -4.26 -0.62
C LEU A 97 2.69 -5.29 -1.66
N PHE A 98 3.19 -4.83 -2.82
CA PHE A 98 3.89 -5.63 -3.82
C PHE A 98 5.41 -5.73 -3.57
N GLY A 99 5.89 -5.25 -2.42
CA GLY A 99 7.28 -5.38 -1.99
C GLY A 99 8.22 -4.33 -2.59
N ARG A 100 7.71 -3.25 -3.20
CA ARG A 100 8.52 -2.13 -3.71
C ARG A 100 8.82 -1.11 -2.61
N GLU A 101 9.27 -1.59 -1.46
CA GLU A 101 9.41 -0.78 -0.24
C GLU A 101 10.33 0.44 -0.40
N ARG A 102 11.36 0.34 -1.25
CA ARG A 102 12.29 1.45 -1.52
C ARG A 102 11.75 2.50 -2.48
N ALA A 103 10.82 2.11 -3.35
CA ALA A 103 10.26 2.99 -4.37
C ALA A 103 8.92 3.61 -3.93
N ALA A 104 8.23 2.99 -2.97
CA ALA A 104 6.94 3.43 -2.47
C ALA A 104 7.06 4.53 -1.42
N GLU A 105 6.32 5.63 -1.60
CA GLU A 105 6.21 6.73 -0.64
C GLU A 105 5.14 6.43 0.42
N VAL A 106 5.48 5.58 1.40
CA VAL A 106 4.59 5.24 2.53
C VAL A 106 5.20 5.67 3.86
N ARG A 107 4.45 6.45 4.63
CA ARG A 107 4.82 6.87 5.99
C ARG A 107 4.24 5.91 7.02
N PHE A 108 5.07 5.43 7.93
CA PHE A 108 4.65 4.53 9.00
C PHE A 108 4.70 5.23 10.35
N SER A 109 3.64 5.11 11.14
CA SER A 109 3.57 5.64 12.50
C SER A 109 3.02 4.58 13.47
N GLY A 110 3.42 4.65 14.73
CA GLY A 110 3.03 3.71 15.77
C GLY A 110 4.19 3.32 16.69
N PRO A 111 3.95 2.43 17.66
CA PRO A 111 4.99 2.02 18.60
C PRO A 111 6.13 1.27 17.90
N LEU A 112 7.37 1.50 18.36
CA LEU A 112 8.57 0.85 17.80
C LEU A 112 8.48 -0.68 17.69
N PRO A 113 7.92 -1.43 18.67
CA PRO A 113 7.78 -2.89 18.53
C PRO A 113 6.87 -3.30 17.36
N GLY A 114 5.81 -2.55 17.10
CA GLY A 114 4.90 -2.79 15.98
C GLY A 114 5.58 -2.48 14.64
N LEU A 115 6.28 -1.34 14.56
CA LEU A 115 7.04 -0.93 13.37
C LEU A 115 8.14 -1.93 13.02
N ALA A 116 8.93 -2.38 14.01
CA ALA A 116 9.97 -3.37 13.81
C ALA A 116 9.38 -4.71 13.31
N LYS A 117 8.27 -5.15 13.90
CA LYS A 117 7.60 -6.39 13.49
C LYS A 117 7.02 -6.29 12.08
N LEU A 118 6.38 -5.17 11.73
CA LEU A 118 5.88 -4.91 10.37
C LEU A 118 7.02 -4.96 9.34
N ARG A 119 8.14 -4.27 9.60
CA ARG A 119 9.31 -4.25 8.70
C ARG A 119 10.01 -5.60 8.53
N SER A 120 9.89 -6.50 9.51
CA SER A 120 10.42 -7.87 9.38
C SER A 120 9.56 -8.79 8.51
N ARG A 121 8.37 -8.36 8.09
CA ARG A 121 7.50 -9.11 7.20
C ARG A 121 7.99 -8.93 5.76
N SER A 122 8.48 -10.00 5.14
CA SER A 122 8.77 -9.96 3.71
C SER A 122 7.48 -9.83 2.90
N LEU A 123 7.44 -8.83 2.02
CA LEU A 123 6.35 -8.56 1.09
C LEU A 123 6.73 -8.82 -0.37
N THR A 124 7.98 -9.23 -0.62
CA THR A 124 8.48 -9.57 -1.96
C THR A 124 7.60 -10.66 -2.59
N VAL A 125 7.25 -10.46 -3.85
CA VAL A 125 6.58 -11.45 -4.71
C VAL A 125 7.63 -12.15 -5.55
#